data_AF-A0A4Y6IH65-F1
#
_entry.id   AF-A0A4Y6IH65-F1
#
_cell.length_a   1.000
_cell.length_b   1.000
_cell.length_c   1.000
_cell.angle_alpha   90.00
_cell.angle_beta   90.00
_cell.angle_gamma   90.00
#
_symmetry.space_group_name_H-M   'P 1'
#
loop_
_entity.id
_entity.type
_entity.pdbx_description
1 polymer ?
#
loop_
_entity_poly.entity_id
_entity_poly.type
_entity_poly.pdbx_seq_one_letter_code
_entity_poly.pdbx_strand_id
1 'polypeptide(L)'
;MTMVNSAFAEAPINAAEKAYTAELLNCASYYDISSEAIAAMDAPQMQAVAERLVSSSQQAKQLAAQYLAPEQLATELVAAKQAQILELKDSANLGGLMAKYKDSCKQVLADPKQRLEYWQMANF
;
A
#
# COMPACT_ATOMS: atom_id res chain seq x y z
N MET A 1 -32.43 -32.11 -8.88
CA MET A 1 -32.09 -30.95 -8.03
C MET A 1 -30.58 -30.84 -8.04
N THR A 2 -30.05 -30.00 -8.94
CA THR A 2 -28.61 -29.89 -9.21
C THR A 2 -28.02 -28.93 -8.19
N MET A 3 -27.20 -29.41 -7.26
CA MET A 3 -26.44 -28.52 -6.39
C MET A 3 -25.23 -28.01 -7.16
N VAL A 4 -25.27 -26.72 -7.51
CA VAL A 4 -24.09 -25.94 -7.86
C VAL A 4 -23.41 -25.59 -6.53
N ASN A 5 -22.27 -26.22 -6.23
CA ASN A 5 -21.41 -25.77 -5.15
C ASN A 5 -20.07 -25.34 -5.77
N SER A 6 -20.10 -24.16 -6.39
CA SER A 6 -18.88 -23.45 -6.76
C SER A 6 -18.23 -22.95 -5.47
N ALA A 7 -17.43 -23.82 -4.85
CA ALA A 7 -16.45 -23.41 -3.86
C ALA A 7 -15.44 -22.53 -4.60
N PHE A 8 -15.57 -21.20 -4.46
CA PHE A 8 -14.43 -20.32 -4.56
C PHE A 8 -13.54 -20.66 -3.37
N ALA A 9 -12.72 -21.70 -3.52
CA ALA A 9 -11.63 -21.93 -2.59
C ALA A 9 -10.67 -20.75 -2.79
N GLU A 10 -10.64 -19.85 -1.82
CA GLU A 10 -9.57 -18.86 -1.68
C GLU A 10 -8.24 -19.63 -1.68
N ALA A 11 -7.50 -19.55 -2.78
CA ALA A 11 -6.16 -20.08 -2.80
C ALA A 11 -5.35 -19.31 -1.72
N PRO A 12 -4.62 -20.00 -0.84
CA PRO A 12 -3.78 -19.30 0.13
C PRO A 12 -2.80 -18.42 -0.65
N ILE A 13 -2.76 -17.13 -0.29
CA ILE A 13 -1.82 -16.14 -0.82
C ILE A 13 -0.43 -16.78 -0.82
N ASN A 14 0.17 -16.94 -1.99
CA ASN A 14 1.50 -17.52 -2.09
C ASN A 14 2.55 -16.53 -1.54
N ALA A 15 3.78 -16.98 -1.26
CA ALA A 15 4.80 -16.13 -0.64
C ALA A 15 5.06 -14.82 -1.42
N ALA A 16 5.00 -14.88 -2.76
CA ALA A 16 5.17 -13.71 -3.61
C ALA A 16 4.00 -12.72 -3.48
N GLU A 17 2.76 -13.21 -3.53
CA GLU A 17 1.57 -12.37 -3.32
C GLU A 17 1.56 -11.76 -1.93
N LYS A 18 2.05 -12.48 -0.90
CA LYS A 18 2.15 -11.97 0.47
C LYS A 18 3.17 -10.83 0.56
N ALA A 19 4.36 -11.00 -0.02
CA ALA A 19 5.40 -9.98 -0.05
C ALA A 19 4.94 -8.74 -0.86
N TYR A 20 4.32 -8.97 -2.00
CA TYR A 20 3.77 -7.93 -2.85
C TYR A 20 2.65 -7.15 -2.16
N THR A 21 1.72 -7.84 -1.49
CA THR A 21 0.64 -7.22 -0.73
C THR A 21 1.18 -6.39 0.43
N ALA A 22 2.18 -6.90 1.16
CA ALA A 22 2.84 -6.15 2.23
C ALA A 22 3.52 -4.87 1.69
N GLU A 23 4.12 -4.93 0.51
CA GLU A 23 4.69 -3.76 -0.15
C GLU A 23 3.61 -2.73 -0.55
N LEU A 24 2.49 -3.19 -1.11
CA LEU A 24 1.36 -2.33 -1.46
C LEU A 24 0.75 -1.63 -0.23
N LEU A 25 0.61 -2.34 0.89
CA LEU A 25 0.13 -1.78 2.16
C LEU A 25 1.08 -0.71 2.69
N ASN A 26 2.39 -0.96 2.61
CA ASN A 26 3.40 0.04 2.96
C ASN A 26 3.31 1.28 2.06
N CYS A 27 3.06 1.11 0.76
CA CYS A 27 2.88 2.22 -0.16
C CYS A 27 1.60 3.01 0.11
N ALA A 28 0.48 2.33 0.35
CA ALA A 28 -0.77 2.96 0.76
C ALA A 28 -0.59 3.82 2.02
N SER A 29 0.04 3.24 3.05
CA SER A 29 0.36 3.95 4.29
C SER A 29 1.26 5.16 4.05
N TYR A 30 2.32 5.00 3.25
CA TYR A 30 3.25 6.08 2.92
C TYR A 30 2.51 7.27 2.29
N TYR A 31 1.66 6.99 1.30
CA TYR A 31 0.90 8.00 0.59
C TYR A 31 -0.16 8.66 1.50
N ASP A 32 -0.85 7.90 2.36
CA ASP A 32 -1.78 8.45 3.35
C ASP A 32 -1.07 9.43 4.30
N ILE A 33 -0.02 8.97 4.99
CA ILE A 33 0.74 9.80 5.94
C ILE A 33 1.28 11.05 5.24
N SER A 34 1.83 10.90 4.04
CA SER A 34 2.39 12.02 3.29
C SER A 34 1.32 13.02 2.86
N SER A 35 0.14 12.55 2.43
CA SER A 35 -0.96 13.42 2.05
C SER A 35 -1.53 14.19 3.24
N GLU A 36 -1.70 13.53 4.38
CA GLU A 36 -2.15 14.14 5.65
C GLU A 36 -1.14 15.19 6.13
N ALA A 37 0.15 14.87 6.11
CA ALA A 37 1.21 15.79 6.51
C ALA A 37 1.23 17.04 5.60
N ILE A 38 1.13 16.86 4.28
CA ILE A 38 1.10 18.00 3.34
C ILE A 38 -0.16 18.84 3.50
N ALA A 39 -1.32 18.21 3.69
CA ALA A 39 -2.58 18.93 3.92
C ALA A 39 -2.53 19.76 5.21
N ALA A 40 -1.84 19.28 6.25
CA ALA A 40 -1.66 19.99 7.51
C ALA A 40 -0.67 21.18 7.43
N MET A 41 0.11 21.31 6.36
CA MET A 41 1.06 22.43 6.18
C MET A 41 0.39 23.76 5.80
N ASP A 42 -0.93 23.77 5.55
CA ASP A 42 -1.71 24.95 5.12
C ASP A 42 -1.05 25.70 3.94
N ALA A 43 -0.56 24.93 2.96
CA ALA A 43 0.16 25.43 1.80
C ALA A 43 -0.67 25.19 0.52
N PRO A 44 -1.45 26.17 0.02
CA PRO A 44 -2.36 25.99 -1.11
C PRO A 44 -1.69 25.46 -2.38
N GLN A 45 -0.44 25.86 -2.64
CA GLN A 45 0.36 25.40 -3.76
C GLN A 45 0.66 23.89 -3.72
N MET A 46 0.55 23.26 -2.55
CA MET A 46 0.78 21.84 -2.34
C MET A 46 -0.51 21.00 -2.37
N GLN A 47 -1.68 21.63 -2.49
CA GLN A 47 -2.97 20.91 -2.48
C GLN A 47 -3.05 19.85 -3.60
N ALA A 48 -2.67 20.21 -4.82
CA ALA A 48 -2.63 19.26 -5.95
C ALA A 48 -1.60 18.14 -5.75
N VAL A 49 -0.60 18.33 -4.88
CA VAL A 49 0.32 17.25 -4.48
C VAL A 49 -0.38 16.32 -3.51
N ALA A 50 -1.02 16.85 -2.46
CA ALA A 50 -1.78 16.06 -1.50
C ALA A 50 -2.86 15.20 -2.18
N GLU A 51 -3.63 15.77 -3.10
CA GLU A 51 -4.67 15.05 -3.85
C GLU A 51 -4.11 13.90 -4.70
N ARG A 52 -2.95 14.11 -5.35
CA ARG A 52 -2.27 13.04 -6.11
C ARG A 52 -1.78 11.91 -5.20
N LEU A 53 -1.31 12.24 -3.99
CA LEU A 53 -0.91 11.23 -3.01
C LEU A 53 -2.13 10.44 -2.50
N VAL A 54 -3.27 11.11 -2.25
CA VAL A 54 -4.52 10.42 -1.92
C VAL A 54 -4.92 9.43 -3.02
N SER A 55 -4.86 9.84 -4.28
CA SER A 55 -5.14 8.95 -5.41
C SER A 55 -4.17 7.76 -5.49
N SER A 56 -2.88 8.00 -5.24
CA SER A 56 -1.86 6.94 -5.21
C SER A 56 -2.09 5.95 -4.07
N SER A 57 -2.50 6.44 -2.89
CA SER A 57 -2.90 5.61 -1.76
C SER A 57 -4.10 4.72 -2.12
N GLN A 58 -5.14 5.31 -2.72
CA GLN A 58 -6.32 4.56 -3.15
C GLN A 58 -5.97 3.47 -4.17
N GLN A 59 -5.11 3.77 -5.14
CA GLN A 59 -4.63 2.79 -6.11
C GLN A 59 -3.90 1.63 -5.42
N ALA A 60 -2.98 1.93 -4.48
CA ALA A 60 -2.28 0.88 -3.73
C ALA A 60 -3.24 0.00 -2.92
N LYS A 61 -4.24 0.60 -2.27
CA LYS A 61 -5.29 -0.12 -1.54
C LYS A 61 -6.12 -1.02 -2.45
N GLN A 62 -6.49 -0.53 -3.64
CA GLN A 62 -7.24 -1.30 -4.64
C GLN A 62 -6.43 -2.50 -5.16
N LEU A 63 -5.12 -2.34 -5.35
CA LEU A 63 -4.25 -3.46 -5.73
C LEU A 63 -4.15 -4.49 -4.59
N ALA A 64 -3.99 -4.05 -3.34
CA ALA A 64 -3.92 -4.96 -2.19
C ALA A 64 -5.25 -5.71 -1.95
N ALA A 65 -6.39 -5.06 -2.22
CA ALA A 65 -7.73 -5.64 -2.13
C ALA A 65 -7.97 -6.81 -3.09
N GLN A 66 -7.10 -7.03 -4.08
CA GLN A 66 -7.17 -8.22 -4.95
C GLN A 66 -6.72 -9.50 -4.24
N TYR A 67 -5.97 -9.36 -3.14
CA TYR A 67 -5.36 -10.47 -2.41
C TYR A 67 -5.89 -10.60 -0.99
N LEU A 68 -6.46 -9.53 -0.42
CA LEU A 68 -6.96 -9.52 0.96
C LEU A 68 -8.48 -9.38 1.02
N ALA A 69 -9.09 -10.08 1.97
CA ALA A 69 -10.47 -9.81 2.35
C ALA A 69 -10.60 -8.36 2.90
N PRO A 70 -11.78 -7.70 2.78
CA PRO A 70 -11.94 -6.31 3.21
C PRO A 70 -11.56 -6.05 4.68
N GLU A 71 -11.87 -6.98 5.58
CA GLU A 71 -11.52 -6.88 7.01
C GLU A 71 -10.01 -6.97 7.22
N GLN A 72 -9.34 -7.90 6.53
CA GLN A 72 -7.88 -8.05 6.58
C GLN A 72 -7.19 -6.81 6.02
N LEU A 73 -7.66 -6.28 4.89
CA LEU A 73 -7.13 -5.05 4.30
C LEU A 73 -7.21 -3.88 5.29
N ALA A 74 -8.36 -3.71 5.96
CA ALA A 74 -8.54 -2.65 6.94
C ALA A 74 -7.58 -2.82 8.14
N THR A 75 -7.46 -4.03 8.69
CA THR A 75 -6.55 -4.34 9.80
C THR A 75 -5.08 -4.12 9.42
N GLU A 76 -4.66 -4.63 8.26
CA GLU A 76 -3.26 -4.55 7.83
C GLU A 76 -2.84 -3.13 7.43
N LEU A 77 -3.75 -2.32 6.87
CA LEU A 77 -3.49 -0.89 6.62
C LEU A 77 -3.26 -0.11 7.91
N VAL A 78 -4.06 -0.38 8.95
CA VAL A 78 -3.87 0.24 10.27
C VAL A 78 -2.51 -0.16 10.85
N ALA A 79 -2.14 -1.44 10.76
CA ALA A 79 -0.85 -1.93 11.23
C ALA A 79 0.33 -1.31 10.46
N ALA A 80 0.27 -1.25 9.13
CA ALA A 80 1.29 -0.63 8.30
C ALA A 80 1.47 0.86 8.63
N LYS A 81 0.36 1.59 8.82
CA LYS A 81 0.37 3.00 9.22
C LYS A 81 1.00 3.22 10.59
N GLN A 82 0.62 2.41 11.57
CA GLN A 82 1.21 2.48 12.90
C GLN A 82 2.70 2.16 12.88
N ALA A 83 3.13 1.13 12.14
CA ALA A 83 4.54 0.77 12.01
C ALA A 83 5.35 1.93 11.42
N GLN A 84 4.88 2.55 10.35
CA GLN A 84 5.56 3.71 9.75
C GLN A 84 5.59 4.92 10.68
N ILE A 85 4.50 5.21 11.39
CA ILE A 85 4.46 6.30 12.38
C ILE A 85 5.47 6.07 13.51
N LEU A 86 5.63 4.83 13.99
CA LEU A 86 6.61 4.48 15.00
C LEU A 86 8.06 4.66 14.48
N GLU A 87 8.31 4.40 13.20
CA GLU A 87 9.62 4.66 12.57
C GLU A 87 9.95 6.15 12.45
N LEU A 88 8.94 7.03 12.37
CA LEU A 88 9.16 8.47 12.17
C LEU A 88 9.84 9.15 13.36
N LYS A 89 9.72 8.61 14.59
CA LYS A 89 10.22 9.14 15.88
C LYS A 89 9.74 10.56 16.26
N ASP A 90 9.43 11.41 15.28
CA ASP A 90 8.80 12.72 15.42
C ASP A 90 8.01 13.04 14.13
N SER A 91 6.90 13.79 14.26
CA SER A 91 5.98 14.09 13.15
C SER A 91 6.62 14.91 12.02
N ALA A 92 7.79 15.50 12.27
CA ALA A 92 8.57 16.28 11.31
C ALA A 92 9.41 15.42 10.33
N ASN A 93 9.53 14.11 10.53
CA ASN A 93 10.43 13.27 9.72
C ASN A 93 9.81 12.73 8.40
N LEU A 94 8.91 13.49 7.78
CA LEU A 94 8.34 13.13 6.47
C LEU A 94 9.44 12.87 5.43
N GLY A 95 10.58 13.59 5.53
CA GLY A 95 11.74 13.38 4.67
C GLY A 95 12.30 11.95 4.73
N GLY A 96 12.35 11.33 5.91
CA GLY A 96 12.78 9.93 6.06
C GLY A 96 11.79 8.95 5.42
N LEU A 97 10.49 9.19 5.58
CA LEU A 97 9.45 8.41 4.92
C LEU A 97 9.58 8.48 3.39
N MET A 98 9.75 9.70 2.86
CA MET A 98 9.92 9.93 1.44
C MET A 98 11.18 9.25 0.90
N ALA A 99 12.31 9.33 1.62
CA ALA A 99 13.55 8.68 1.19
C ALA A 99 13.41 7.14 1.10
N LYS A 100 12.61 6.54 1.99
CA LYS A 100 12.43 5.09 2.05
C LYS A 100 11.41 4.55 1.03
N TYR A 101 10.31 5.29 0.81
CA TYR A 101 9.15 4.75 0.09
C TYR A 101 8.84 5.43 -1.25
N LYS A 102 9.28 6.67 -1.48
CA LYS A 102 8.82 7.46 -2.63
C LYS A 102 9.08 6.79 -3.97
N ASP A 103 10.30 6.31 -4.20
CA ASP A 103 10.70 5.81 -5.52
C ASP A 103 10.25 4.36 -5.73
N SER A 104 10.37 3.52 -4.69
CA SER A 104 9.86 2.14 -4.74
C SER A 104 8.35 2.11 -4.93
N CYS A 105 7.59 2.91 -4.19
CA CYS A 105 6.13 2.93 -4.33
C CYS A 105 5.66 3.52 -5.65
N LYS A 106 6.42 4.42 -6.27
CA LYS A 106 6.14 4.85 -7.65
C LYS A 106 6.34 3.71 -8.63
N GLN A 107 7.40 2.94 -8.50
CA GLN A 107 7.68 1.80 -9.38
C GLN A 107 6.62 0.71 -9.23
N VAL A 108 6.26 0.37 -7.99
CA VAL A 108 5.21 -0.61 -7.67
C VAL A 108 3.88 -0.26 -8.35
N LEU A 109 3.48 1.02 -8.32
CA LEU A 109 2.22 1.47 -8.95
C LEU A 109 2.31 1.68 -10.45
N ALA A 110 3.51 1.97 -10.99
CA ALA A 110 3.72 2.17 -12.42
C ALA A 110 3.65 0.86 -13.20
N ASP A 111 4.20 -0.24 -12.65
CA ASP A 111 4.08 -1.58 -13.24
C ASP A 111 3.78 -2.64 -12.15
N PRO A 112 2.51 -2.71 -11.70
CA PRO A 112 2.06 -3.66 -10.67
C PRO A 112 2.34 -5.12 -11.04
N LYS A 113 2.25 -5.44 -12.34
CA LYS A 113 2.44 -6.80 -12.83
C LYS A 113 3.91 -7.19 -12.78
N GLN A 114 4.79 -6.37 -13.34
CA GLN A 114 6.23 -6.61 -13.25
C GLN A 114 6.69 -6.69 -11.80
N ARG A 115 6.09 -5.90 -10.90
CA ARG A 115 6.46 -5.95 -9.48
C ARG A 115 6.03 -7.24 -8.80
N LEU A 116 4.86 -7.79 -9.12
CA LEU A 116 4.47 -9.11 -8.64
C LEU A 116 5.40 -10.20 -9.19
N GLU A 117 5.76 -10.13 -10.47
CA GLU A 117 6.70 -11.08 -11.10
C GLU A 117 8.09 -11.04 -10.41
N TYR A 118 8.57 -9.86 -10.01
CA TYR A 118 9.77 -9.74 -9.19
C TYR A 118 9.67 -10.59 -7.93
N TRP A 119 8.55 -10.52 -7.20
CA TRP A 119 8.36 -11.31 -5.99
C TRP A 119 8.23 -12.80 -6.29
N GLN A 120 7.73 -13.20 -7.45
CA GLN A 120 7.71 -14.62 -7.85
C GLN A 120 9.10 -15.19 -8.12
N MET A 121 10.04 -14.36 -8.57
CA MET A 121 11.43 -14.76 -8.84
C MET A 121 12.38 -14.55 -7.66
N ALA A 122 11.99 -13.72 -6.68
CA ALA A 122 12.72 -13.55 -5.44
C ALA A 122 12.62 -14.87 -4.65
N ASN A 123 13.58 -15.77 -4.83
CA ASN A 123 13.59 -17.08 -4.17
C ASN A 123 13.39 -16.94 -2.65
N PHE A 124 12.30 -17.52 -2.13
CA PHE A 124 11.99 -17.63 -0.70
C PHE A 124 12.17 -19.07 -0.22
#